data_AF-A0A7X3U1E4-F1
#
_entry.id   AF-A0A7X3U1E4-F1
#
_cell.length_a   1.000
_cell.length_b   1.000
_cell.length_c   1.000
_cell.angle_alpha   90.00
_cell.angle_beta   90.00
_cell.angle_gamma   90.00
#
_symmetry.space_group_name_H-M   'P 1'
#
loop_
_entity.id
_entity.type
_entity.pdbx_description
1 polymer ?
#
loop_
_entity_poly.entity_id
_entity_poly.type
_entity_poly.pdbx_seq_one_letter_code
_entity_poly.pdbx_strand_id
1 'polypeptide(L)'
;MREPAAAGVTVVILEPYPSEVLALASEPGFNPNAFAAAPRPALRNRAVQDVYEPGSTFKLVTTAAALEAGITTRYEMFDVSQGSIRVGNSTIPDMHTYGVLSLEDVIVKSSNVGAIQLGLRVGPDRLIEYARRFGFGQRLAPDLRGESAGIVHDPTRLNDRAVASVSMGYQVAVTPLQMAAAVSAVANGGELVEPRVVRAVGGAGGGDSLL
;
A
#
# COMPACT_ATOMS: atom_id res chain seq x y z
N MET A 1 9.64 -6.18 -26.71
CA MET A 1 9.11 -6.18 -25.33
C MET A 1 8.14 -7.35 -25.26
N ARG A 2 8.44 -8.42 -24.50
CA ARG A 2 7.46 -9.52 -24.32
C ARG A 2 6.44 -9.03 -23.31
N GLU A 3 5.16 -9.15 -23.64
CA GLU A 3 4.12 -8.92 -22.63
C GLU A 3 4.31 -9.92 -21.49
N PRO A 4 4.27 -9.47 -20.23
CA PRO A 4 4.40 -10.36 -19.09
C PRO A 4 3.21 -11.34 -19.05
N ALA A 5 3.50 -12.62 -18.82
CA ALA A 5 2.48 -13.66 -18.64
C ALA A 5 1.82 -13.57 -17.26
N ALA A 6 1.21 -12.41 -16.94
CA ALA A 6 0.52 -12.19 -15.68
C ALA A 6 -0.86 -12.86 -15.69
N ALA A 7 -1.26 -13.46 -14.56
CA ALA A 7 -2.61 -14.03 -14.40
C ALA A 7 -3.71 -12.95 -14.34
N GLY A 8 -3.33 -11.71 -14.06
CA GLY A 8 -4.18 -10.54 -14.12
C GLY A 8 -3.42 -9.25 -13.83
N VAL A 9 -4.01 -8.11 -14.20
CA VAL A 9 -3.48 -6.76 -14.01
C VAL A 9 -4.60 -5.88 -13.46
N THR A 10 -4.27 -4.98 -12.54
CA THR A 10 -5.21 -4.01 -11.99
C THR A 10 -4.55 -2.63 -12.00
N VAL A 11 -5.30 -1.62 -12.45
CA VAL A 11 -4.85 -0.23 -12.49
C VAL A 11 -5.89 0.63 -11.79
N VAL A 12 -5.43 1.48 -10.87
CA VAL A 12 -6.22 2.49 -10.18
C VAL A 12 -5.55 3.84 -10.41
N ILE A 13 -6.31 4.83 -10.87
CA ILE A 13 -5.86 6.21 -11.04
C ILE A 13 -6.73 7.08 -10.13
N LEU A 14 -6.08 7.80 -9.23
CA LEU A 14 -6.69 8.74 -8.30
C LEU A 14 -6.16 10.14 -8.59
N GLU A 15 -7.04 11.13 -8.57
CA GLU A 15 -6.66 12.53 -8.41
C GLU A 15 -6.20 12.76 -6.95
N PRO A 16 -4.99 13.26 -6.65
CA PRO A 16 -4.49 13.34 -5.28
C PRO A 16 -5.37 14.13 -4.31
N TYR A 17 -6.02 15.17 -4.82
CA TYR A 17 -7.03 15.94 -4.11
C TYR A 17 -8.08 16.40 -5.13
N PRO A 18 -9.36 16.02 -4.99
CA PRO A 18 -10.03 15.52 -3.78
C PRO A 18 -10.21 13.99 -3.70
N SER A 19 -9.27 13.18 -4.21
CA SER A 19 -9.39 11.70 -4.26
C SER A 19 -10.51 11.17 -5.19
N GLU A 20 -10.79 11.86 -6.30
CA GLU A 20 -11.65 11.31 -7.36
C GLU A 20 -10.97 10.10 -8.03
N VAL A 21 -11.71 8.99 -8.18
CA VAL A 21 -11.27 7.81 -8.91
C VAL A 21 -11.46 8.06 -10.41
N LEU A 22 -10.38 8.43 -11.09
CA LEU A 22 -10.39 8.73 -12.52
C LEU A 22 -10.45 7.46 -13.38
N ALA A 23 -9.82 6.38 -12.92
CA ALA A 23 -9.90 5.08 -13.57
C ALA A 23 -9.74 3.94 -12.58
N LEU A 24 -10.48 2.86 -12.81
CA LEU A 24 -10.41 1.64 -12.03
C LEU A 24 -10.67 0.46 -12.97
N ALA A 25 -9.60 -0.24 -13.34
CA ALA A 25 -9.64 -1.27 -14.38
C ALA A 25 -8.94 -2.56 -13.90
N SER A 26 -9.43 -3.71 -14.36
CA SER A 26 -8.85 -5.01 -14.07
C SER A 26 -8.95 -5.92 -15.29
N GLU A 27 -7.88 -6.66 -15.55
CA GLU A 27 -7.81 -7.70 -16.56
C GLU A 27 -7.41 -9.04 -15.91
N PRO A 28 -8.01 -10.19 -16.32
CA PRO A 28 -9.12 -10.30 -17.26
C PRO A 28 -10.43 -9.70 -16.70
N GLY A 29 -11.16 -8.96 -17.53
CA GLY A 29 -12.52 -8.47 -17.26
C GLY A 29 -13.63 -9.40 -17.76
N PHE A 30 -14.87 -8.89 -17.82
CA PHE A 30 -16.01 -9.59 -18.42
C PHE A 30 -16.92 -8.64 -19.21
N ASN A 31 -17.69 -9.18 -20.16
CA ASN A 31 -18.73 -8.43 -20.85
C ASN A 31 -20.03 -8.45 -20.02
N PRO A 32 -20.51 -7.30 -19.49
CA PRO A 32 -21.72 -7.25 -18.69
C PRO A 32 -22.99 -7.62 -19.47
N ASN A 33 -23.00 -7.44 -20.80
CA ASN A 33 -24.12 -7.87 -21.66
C ASN A 33 -24.21 -9.40 -21.81
N ALA A 34 -23.19 -10.15 -21.37
CA ALA A 34 -23.12 -11.61 -21.40
C ALA A 34 -22.81 -12.19 -20.01
N PHE A 35 -23.31 -11.56 -18.94
CA PHE A 35 -23.00 -11.88 -17.55
C PHE A 35 -23.11 -13.38 -17.19
N ALA A 36 -24.16 -14.08 -17.66
CA ALA A 36 -24.38 -15.50 -17.36
C ALA A 36 -23.27 -16.43 -17.89
N ALA A 37 -22.51 -15.99 -18.90
CA ALA A 37 -21.39 -16.74 -19.48
C ALA A 37 -20.03 -16.38 -18.84
N ALA A 38 -19.99 -15.35 -17.99
CA ALA A 38 -18.74 -14.88 -17.39
C ALA A 38 -18.25 -15.84 -16.28
N PRO A 39 -16.96 -16.23 -16.27
CA PRO A 39 -16.42 -17.03 -15.19
C PRO A 39 -16.37 -16.22 -13.89
N ARG A 40 -16.70 -16.85 -12.76
CA ARG A 40 -16.81 -16.17 -11.46
C ARG A 40 -15.59 -15.29 -11.08
N PRO A 41 -14.32 -15.69 -11.33
CA PRO A 41 -13.18 -14.83 -11.03
C PRO A 41 -13.16 -13.51 -11.81
N ALA A 42 -13.71 -13.47 -13.02
CA ALA A 42 -13.77 -12.25 -13.84
C ALA A 42 -14.82 -11.25 -13.33
N LEU A 43 -15.77 -11.68 -12.50
CA LEU A 43 -16.79 -10.82 -11.89
C LEU A 43 -16.26 -9.99 -10.72
N ARG A 44 -15.04 -10.26 -10.25
CA ARG A 44 -14.45 -9.56 -9.12
C ARG A 44 -13.92 -8.20 -9.54
N ASN A 45 -14.26 -7.18 -8.76
CA ASN A 45 -13.54 -5.93 -8.80
C ASN A 45 -12.23 -6.07 -8.01
N ARG A 46 -11.18 -6.54 -8.68
CA ARG A 46 -9.88 -6.82 -8.04
C ARG A 46 -9.25 -5.61 -7.37
N ALA A 47 -9.57 -4.39 -7.83
CA ALA A 47 -9.05 -3.16 -7.24
C ALA A 47 -9.46 -2.96 -5.78
N VAL A 48 -10.61 -3.52 -5.36
CA VAL A 48 -11.14 -3.36 -4.00
C VAL A 48 -11.38 -4.69 -3.28
N GLN A 49 -11.46 -5.81 -3.99
CA GLN A 49 -11.82 -7.10 -3.40
C GLN A 49 -10.63 -8.03 -3.20
N ASP A 50 -9.63 -7.97 -4.09
CA ASP A 50 -8.44 -8.80 -3.97
C ASP A 50 -7.43 -8.09 -3.06
N VAL A 51 -6.76 -8.87 -2.21
CA VAL A 51 -5.70 -8.38 -1.33
C VAL A 51 -4.38 -9.06 -1.67
N TYR A 52 -3.29 -8.35 -1.50
CA TYR A 52 -1.94 -8.86 -1.73
C TYR A 52 -0.97 -8.25 -0.72
N GLU A 53 0.19 -8.90 -0.55
CA GLU A 53 1.28 -8.31 0.23
C GLU A 53 1.96 -7.23 -0.64
N PRO A 54 1.98 -5.95 -0.22
CA PRO A 54 2.50 -4.85 -1.03
C PRO A 54 4.01 -4.93 -1.26
N GLY A 55 4.74 -5.64 -0.40
CA GLY A 55 6.19 -5.67 -0.42
C GLY A 55 6.77 -4.26 -0.31
N SER A 56 7.82 -3.97 -1.10
CA SER A 56 8.61 -2.74 -0.97
C SER A 56 7.84 -1.43 -1.11
N THR A 57 6.66 -1.41 -1.74
CA THR A 57 5.83 -0.19 -1.80
C THR A 57 5.36 0.24 -0.41
N PHE A 58 5.23 -0.69 0.55
CA PHE A 58 4.89 -0.39 1.94
C PHE A 58 5.97 0.39 2.70
N LYS A 59 7.21 0.42 2.22
CA LYS A 59 8.30 1.17 2.88
C LYS A 59 7.99 2.66 3.01
N LEU A 60 7.04 3.19 2.20
CA LEU A 60 6.49 4.54 2.39
C LEU A 60 5.92 4.73 3.80
N VAL A 61 5.22 3.71 4.34
CA VAL A 61 4.60 3.75 5.67
C VAL A 61 5.66 3.80 6.75
N THR A 62 6.63 2.89 6.69
CA THR A 62 7.72 2.81 7.67
C THR A 62 8.56 4.09 7.66
N THR A 63 8.82 4.64 6.48
CA THR A 63 9.59 5.87 6.31
C THR A 63 8.84 7.08 6.86
N ALA A 64 7.56 7.23 6.50
CA ALA A 64 6.71 8.30 7.03
C ALA A 64 6.61 8.23 8.56
N ALA A 65 6.39 7.03 9.12
CA ALA A 65 6.33 6.82 10.57
C ALA A 65 7.61 7.27 11.28
N ALA A 66 8.77 6.98 10.70
CA ALA A 66 10.05 7.33 11.29
C ALA A 66 10.39 8.82 11.17
N LEU A 67 10.11 9.42 10.01
CA LEU A 67 10.37 10.84 9.76
C LEU A 67 9.46 11.73 10.62
N GLU A 68 8.16 11.45 10.63
CA GLU A 68 7.18 12.23 11.41
C GLU A 68 7.42 12.11 12.92
N ALA A 69 7.92 10.96 13.39
CA ALA A 69 8.27 10.77 14.79
C ALA A 69 9.66 11.32 15.17
N GLY A 70 10.40 11.92 14.22
CA GLY A 70 11.76 12.42 14.44
C GLY A 70 12.78 11.32 14.79
N ILE A 71 12.48 10.06 14.46
CA ILE A 71 13.36 8.90 14.74
C ILE A 71 14.58 8.94 13.83
N THR A 72 14.44 9.54 12.64
CA THR A 72 15.49 9.61 11.62
C THR A 72 15.37 10.90 10.81
N THR A 73 16.34 11.14 9.94
CA THR A 73 16.28 12.18 8.90
C THR A 73 16.57 11.56 7.54
N ARG A 74 16.19 12.26 6.46
CA ARG A 74 16.43 11.79 5.08
C ARG A 74 17.92 11.49 4.77
N TYR A 75 18.83 12.10 5.52
CA TYR A 75 20.29 11.99 5.31
C TYR A 75 20.98 11.08 6.32
N GLU A 76 20.24 10.53 7.29
CA GLU A 76 20.84 9.59 8.22
C GLU A 76 21.36 8.37 7.45
N MET A 77 22.57 7.93 7.80
CA MET A 77 23.27 6.86 7.12
C MET A 77 22.98 5.52 7.80
N PHE A 78 22.63 4.51 7.00
CA PHE A 78 22.34 3.14 7.39
C PHE A 78 23.42 2.22 6.81
N ASP A 79 24.12 1.50 7.68
CA ASP A 79 25.06 0.48 7.24
C ASP A 79 24.31 -0.79 6.82
N VAL A 80 24.30 -1.04 5.51
CA VAL A 80 23.70 -2.22 4.89
C VAL A 80 24.75 -3.07 4.18
N SER A 81 26.04 -2.88 4.51
CA SER A 81 27.19 -3.48 3.83
C SER A 81 27.23 -5.00 3.84
N GLN A 82 26.60 -5.61 4.85
CA GLN A 82 26.48 -7.07 4.96
C GLN A 82 25.52 -7.68 3.92
N GLY A 83 24.73 -6.84 3.21
CA GLY A 83 23.74 -7.28 2.23
C GLY A 83 22.63 -8.17 2.80
N SER A 84 22.59 -8.35 4.12
CA SER A 84 21.58 -9.12 4.83
C SER A 84 21.53 -8.71 6.30
N ILE A 85 20.42 -9.00 6.97
CA ILE A 85 20.24 -8.78 8.40
C ILE A 85 19.65 -10.02 9.06
N ARG A 86 20.15 -10.34 10.26
CA ARG A 86 19.59 -11.41 11.08
C ARG A 86 18.63 -10.83 12.12
N VAL A 87 17.38 -11.30 12.09
CA VAL A 87 16.34 -10.97 13.07
C VAL A 87 15.84 -12.28 13.68
N GLY A 88 16.18 -12.50 14.95
CA GLY A 88 16.01 -13.80 15.60
C GLY A 88 16.71 -14.93 14.84
N ASN A 89 15.95 -15.93 14.39
CA ASN A 89 16.45 -17.09 13.65
C ASN A 89 16.35 -16.95 12.13
N SER A 90 15.97 -15.77 11.61
CA SER A 90 15.84 -15.52 10.17
C SER A 90 16.90 -14.56 9.68
N THR A 91 17.51 -14.89 8.54
CA THR A 91 18.39 -14.00 7.79
C THR A 91 17.62 -13.50 6.58
N ILE A 92 17.51 -12.18 6.44
CA ILE A 92 16.76 -11.52 5.36
C ILE A 92 17.77 -10.80 4.48
N PRO A 93 17.91 -11.17 3.19
CA PRO A 93 18.84 -10.53 2.29
C PRO A 93 18.25 -9.29 1.61
N ASP A 94 19.14 -8.38 1.20
CA ASP A 94 18.87 -7.45 0.12
C ASP A 94 19.01 -8.13 -1.24
N MET A 95 18.37 -7.56 -2.26
CA MET A 95 18.52 -8.04 -3.64
C MET A 95 19.96 -7.83 -4.16
N HIS A 96 20.63 -6.79 -3.68
CA HIS A 96 22.01 -6.46 -4.00
C HIS A 96 22.77 -6.08 -2.74
N THR A 97 24.07 -6.36 -2.70
CA THR A 97 24.94 -5.83 -1.65
C THR A 97 25.24 -4.36 -1.95
N TYR A 98 24.97 -3.51 -0.98
CA TYR A 98 25.27 -2.09 -1.03
C TYR A 98 26.38 -1.76 -0.02
N GLY A 99 26.78 -0.48 0.05
CA GLY A 99 27.64 0.02 1.11
C GLY A 99 26.80 0.61 2.25
N VAL A 100 27.19 1.79 2.70
CA VAL A 100 26.36 2.62 3.56
C VAL A 100 25.42 3.44 2.69
N LEU A 101 24.13 3.48 3.02
CA LEU A 101 23.10 4.21 2.28
C LEU A 101 22.50 5.32 3.15
N SER A 102 22.16 6.46 2.57
CA SER A 102 21.25 7.41 3.23
C SER A 102 19.85 6.81 3.34
N LEU A 103 18.97 7.32 4.23
CA LEU A 103 17.57 6.90 4.24
C LEU A 103 16.90 7.06 2.87
N GLU A 104 17.19 8.17 2.18
CA GLU A 104 16.72 8.39 0.81
C GLU A 104 17.15 7.26 -0.12
N ASP A 105 18.43 6.87 -0.08
CA ASP A 105 18.94 5.76 -0.87
C ASP A 105 18.38 4.40 -0.45
N VAL A 106 18.08 4.19 0.84
CA VAL A 106 17.40 2.97 1.32
C VAL A 106 16.06 2.79 0.59
N ILE A 107 15.33 3.88 0.35
CA ILE A 107 14.06 3.84 -0.38
C ILE A 107 14.28 3.74 -1.89
N VAL A 108 15.19 4.52 -2.48
CA VAL A 108 15.51 4.46 -3.92
C VAL A 108 16.02 3.09 -4.34
N LYS A 109 16.90 2.47 -3.54
CA LYS A 109 17.47 1.13 -3.79
C LYS A 109 16.60 0.01 -3.24
N SER A 110 15.52 0.36 -2.55
CA SER A 110 14.65 -0.55 -1.83
C SER A 110 15.41 -1.59 -1.00
N SER A 111 16.37 -1.15 -0.19
CA SER A 111 17.06 -2.04 0.75
C SER A 111 16.07 -2.56 1.79
N ASN A 112 15.92 -3.88 1.89
CA ASN A 112 15.19 -4.54 2.96
C ASN A 112 15.94 -4.41 4.28
N VAL A 113 17.27 -4.52 4.27
CA VAL A 113 18.11 -4.35 5.46
C VAL A 113 17.87 -2.97 6.08
N GLY A 114 17.96 -1.90 5.29
CA GLY A 114 17.71 -0.54 5.77
C GLY A 114 16.27 -0.34 6.27
N ALA A 115 15.28 -0.87 5.55
CA ALA A 115 13.87 -0.80 5.96
C ALA A 115 13.61 -1.53 7.29
N ILE A 116 14.24 -2.70 7.51
CA ILE A 116 14.14 -3.47 8.74
C ILE A 116 14.81 -2.74 9.90
N GLN A 117 16.02 -2.22 9.70
CA GLN A 117 16.72 -1.41 10.71
C GLN A 117 15.85 -0.22 11.14
N LEU A 118 15.20 0.45 10.19
CA LEU A 118 14.27 1.53 10.46
C LEU A 118 13.00 1.06 11.18
N GLY A 119 12.38 -0.02 10.71
CA GLY A 119 11.16 -0.57 11.29
C GLY A 119 11.33 -1.01 12.74
N LEU A 120 12.46 -1.62 13.07
CA LEU A 120 12.79 -2.01 14.45
C LEU A 120 12.94 -0.78 15.37
N ARG A 121 13.43 0.36 14.85
CA ARG A 121 13.48 1.63 15.61
C ARG A 121 12.10 2.27 15.76
N VAL A 122 11.24 2.17 14.73
CA VAL A 122 9.86 2.67 14.77
C VAL A 122 9.02 1.94 15.82
N GLY A 123 9.20 0.62 15.91
CA GLY A 123 8.49 -0.25 16.83
C GLY A 123 7.08 -0.64 16.35
N PRO A 124 6.48 -1.68 16.95
CA PRO A 124 5.22 -2.27 16.49
C PRO A 124 4.03 -1.31 16.57
N ASP A 125 3.88 -0.58 17.69
CA ASP A 125 2.72 0.29 17.91
C ASP A 125 2.63 1.39 16.86
N ARG A 126 3.72 2.13 16.66
CA ARG A 126 3.77 3.22 15.69
C ARG A 126 3.71 2.72 14.25
N LEU A 127 4.33 1.58 13.94
CA LEU A 127 4.25 1.00 12.60
C LEU A 127 2.81 0.67 12.23
N ILE A 128 2.05 0.06 13.15
CA ILE A 128 0.64 -0.26 12.93
C ILE A 128 -0.24 1.00 12.96
N GLU A 129 0.05 1.96 13.82
CA GLU A 129 -0.64 3.27 13.83
C GLU A 129 -0.54 3.93 12.46
N TYR A 130 0.68 4.05 11.90
CA TYR A 130 0.87 4.67 10.58
C TYR A 130 0.25 3.84 9.47
N ALA A 131 0.32 2.50 9.52
CA ALA A 131 -0.39 1.66 8.56
C ALA A 131 -1.89 1.98 8.52
N ARG A 132 -2.52 2.16 9.69
CA ARG A 132 -3.93 2.57 9.79
C ARG A 132 -4.17 4.00 9.34
N ARG A 133 -3.26 4.94 9.62
CA ARG A 133 -3.35 6.32 9.12
C ARG A 133 -3.25 6.43 7.59
N PHE A 134 -2.56 5.51 6.94
CA PHE A 134 -2.56 5.34 5.47
C PHE A 134 -3.80 4.59 4.95
N GLY A 135 -4.75 4.22 5.81
CA GLY A 135 -6.01 3.59 5.42
C GLY A 135 -5.96 2.07 5.32
N PHE A 136 -4.83 1.43 5.62
CA PHE A 136 -4.74 -0.03 5.61
C PHE A 136 -5.52 -0.65 6.78
N GLY A 137 -6.12 -1.82 6.53
CA GLY A 137 -6.97 -2.50 7.51
C GLY A 137 -8.39 -1.94 7.58
N GLN A 138 -8.77 -1.05 6.66
CA GLN A 138 -10.05 -0.34 6.64
C GLN A 138 -10.63 -0.28 5.22
N ARG A 139 -11.94 -0.11 5.12
CA ARG A 139 -12.63 0.16 3.84
C ARG A 139 -12.56 1.66 3.56
N LEU A 140 -12.12 2.05 2.37
CA LEU A 140 -11.88 3.45 1.99
C LEU A 140 -12.90 4.00 1.00
N ALA A 141 -13.58 3.18 0.19
CA ALA A 141 -14.50 3.67 -0.83
C ALA A 141 -15.91 3.13 -0.59
N PRO A 142 -16.76 3.82 0.19
CA PRO A 142 -18.09 3.33 0.54
C PRO A 142 -19.07 3.26 -0.64
N ASP A 143 -18.77 3.95 -1.75
CA ASP A 143 -19.54 3.87 -2.99
C ASP A 143 -19.17 2.64 -3.85
N LEU A 144 -18.14 1.88 -3.45
CA LEU A 144 -17.77 0.60 -4.04
C LEU A 144 -18.22 -0.58 -3.15
N ARG A 145 -18.89 -1.55 -3.77
CA ARG A 145 -19.38 -2.74 -3.06
C ARG A 145 -18.31 -3.81 -2.91
N GLY A 146 -18.36 -4.50 -1.77
CA GLY A 146 -17.56 -5.70 -1.54
C GLY A 146 -16.10 -5.45 -1.22
N GLU A 147 -15.75 -4.21 -0.85
CA GLU A 147 -14.38 -3.85 -0.48
C GLU A 147 -13.84 -4.73 0.67
N SER A 148 -12.64 -5.24 0.45
CA SER A 148 -11.84 -5.89 1.48
C SER A 148 -11.16 -4.84 2.32
N ALA A 149 -11.17 -5.02 3.65
CA ALA A 149 -10.41 -4.15 4.55
C ALA A 149 -8.89 -4.38 4.46
N GLY A 150 -8.43 -5.44 3.78
CA GLY A 150 -7.04 -5.88 3.89
C GLY A 150 -6.78 -6.59 5.23
N ILE A 151 -5.51 -6.71 5.59
CA ILE A 151 -5.07 -7.34 6.84
C ILE A 151 -3.99 -6.44 7.45
N VAL A 152 -4.29 -5.85 8.60
CA VAL A 152 -3.34 -5.18 9.48
C VAL A 152 -3.46 -5.81 10.86
N HIS A 153 -2.37 -6.35 11.38
CA HIS A 153 -2.37 -7.04 12.66
C HIS A 153 -2.41 -6.08 13.85
N ASP A 154 -2.85 -6.60 15.00
CA ASP A 154 -2.74 -5.88 16.26
C ASP A 154 -1.26 -5.75 16.67
N PRO A 155 -0.79 -4.58 17.13
CA PRO A 155 0.62 -4.37 17.43
C PRO A 155 1.12 -5.30 18.55
N THR A 156 0.26 -5.74 19.49
CA THR A 156 0.64 -6.68 20.55
C THR A 156 1.03 -8.07 20.03
N ARG A 157 0.69 -8.37 18.77
CA ARG A 157 1.05 -9.63 18.10
C ARG A 157 2.37 -9.55 17.33
N LEU A 158 2.97 -8.36 17.24
CA LEU A 158 4.21 -8.15 16.50
C LEU A 158 5.42 -8.29 17.43
N ASN A 159 6.15 -9.40 17.28
CA ASN A 159 7.53 -9.49 17.76
C ASN A 159 8.51 -8.87 16.75
N ASP A 160 9.79 -8.75 17.08
CA ASP A 160 10.81 -8.15 16.21
C ASP A 160 10.84 -8.74 14.80
N ARG A 161 10.60 -10.05 14.65
CA ARG A 161 10.55 -10.70 13.33
C ARG A 161 9.32 -10.26 12.53
N ALA A 162 8.18 -10.10 13.18
CA ALA A 162 6.97 -9.58 12.56
C ALA A 162 7.13 -8.09 12.22
N VAL A 163 7.72 -7.28 13.10
CA VAL A 163 8.06 -5.86 12.82
C VAL A 163 8.98 -5.78 11.60
N ALA A 164 10.03 -6.59 11.55
CA ALA A 164 10.92 -6.68 10.39
C ALA A 164 10.14 -7.02 9.12
N SER A 165 9.22 -8.01 9.16
CA SER A 165 8.41 -8.41 8.00
C SER A 165 7.47 -7.29 7.53
N VAL A 166 6.74 -6.68 8.47
CA VAL A 166 5.79 -5.60 8.17
C VAL A 166 6.51 -4.36 7.64
N SER A 167 7.70 -4.04 8.14
CA SER A 167 8.47 -2.86 7.70
C SER A 167 8.86 -2.89 6.21
N MET A 168 8.92 -4.07 5.60
CA MET A 168 9.17 -4.27 4.17
C MET A 168 7.92 -4.73 3.40
N GLY A 169 6.74 -4.65 4.01
CA GLY A 169 5.44 -4.91 3.38
C GLY A 169 5.02 -6.36 3.27
N TYR A 170 5.50 -7.22 4.16
CA TYR A 170 5.05 -8.61 4.31
C TYR A 170 4.31 -8.80 5.64
N GLN A 171 3.44 -9.79 5.76
CA GLN A 171 2.50 -9.93 6.91
C GLN A 171 1.53 -8.74 7.06
N VAL A 172 1.29 -8.05 5.96
CA VAL A 172 0.24 -7.04 5.79
C VAL A 172 -0.38 -7.29 4.42
N ALA A 173 -1.70 -7.17 4.31
CA ALA A 173 -2.38 -7.35 3.03
C ALA A 173 -3.21 -6.11 2.71
N VAL A 174 -3.11 -5.63 1.48
CA VAL A 174 -3.72 -4.39 1.02
C VAL A 174 -4.46 -4.61 -0.29
N THR A 175 -5.46 -3.79 -0.57
CA THR A 175 -6.08 -3.73 -1.91
C THR A 175 -5.30 -2.78 -2.82
N PRO A 176 -5.39 -2.91 -4.16
CA PRO A 176 -4.82 -1.93 -5.08
C PRO A 176 -5.32 -0.50 -4.83
N LEU A 177 -6.61 -0.33 -4.48
CA LEU A 177 -7.17 0.96 -4.12
C LEU A 177 -6.52 1.56 -2.87
N GLN A 178 -6.32 0.77 -1.81
CA GLN A 178 -5.66 1.23 -0.59
C GLN A 178 -4.23 1.70 -0.87
N MET A 179 -3.47 0.98 -1.70
CA MET A 179 -2.11 1.42 -2.07
C MET A 179 -2.12 2.71 -2.89
N ALA A 180 -3.07 2.84 -3.84
CA ALA A 180 -3.23 4.09 -4.59
C ALA A 180 -3.57 5.26 -3.67
N ALA A 181 -4.48 5.06 -2.70
CA ALA A 181 -4.85 6.07 -1.72
C ALA A 181 -3.68 6.45 -0.80
N ALA A 182 -2.85 5.49 -0.39
CA ALA A 182 -1.66 5.77 0.41
C ALA A 182 -0.63 6.63 -0.34
N VAL A 183 -0.40 6.35 -1.63
CA VAL A 183 0.48 7.18 -2.48
C VAL A 183 -0.14 8.56 -2.73
N SER A 184 -1.46 8.62 -2.95
CA SER A 184 -2.23 9.86 -3.10
C SER A 184 -2.05 10.78 -1.88
N ALA A 185 -2.15 10.22 -0.67
CA ALA A 185 -1.93 10.95 0.59
C ALA A 185 -0.51 11.54 0.68
N VAL A 186 0.51 10.83 0.19
CA VAL A 186 1.87 11.40 0.12
C VAL A 186 1.92 12.55 -0.88
N ALA A 187 1.29 12.38 -2.05
CA ALA A 187 1.30 13.37 -3.13
C ALA A 187 0.53 14.67 -2.77
N ASN A 188 -0.49 14.59 -1.92
CA ASN A 188 -1.33 15.73 -1.55
C ASN A 188 -0.89 16.44 -0.24
N GLY A 189 0.30 16.11 0.28
CA GLY A 189 0.86 16.78 1.45
C GLY A 189 0.55 16.10 2.79
N GLY A 190 0.09 14.85 2.79
CA GLY A 190 -0.04 14.01 3.98
C GLY A 190 -1.48 13.76 4.44
N GLU A 191 -2.49 14.14 3.64
CA GLU A 191 -3.90 14.00 3.99
C GLU A 191 -4.50 12.77 3.28
N LEU A 192 -4.94 11.77 4.05
CA LEU A 192 -5.71 10.67 3.47
C LEU A 192 -7.14 11.13 3.21
N VAL A 193 -7.46 11.40 1.94
CA VAL A 193 -8.81 11.76 1.50
C VAL A 193 -9.53 10.52 0.95
N GLU A 194 -10.77 10.33 1.37
CA GLU A 194 -11.62 9.19 1.01
C GLU A 194 -11.83 9.09 -0.52
N PRO A 195 -11.42 7.98 -1.18
CA PRO A 195 -11.63 7.79 -2.61
C PRO A 195 -13.11 7.76 -3.00
N ARG A 196 -13.46 8.45 -4.10
CA ARG A 196 -14.84 8.57 -4.61
C ARG A 196 -14.92 8.24 -6.09
N VAL A 197 -15.82 7.33 -6.46
CA VAL A 197 -16.21 7.05 -7.86
C VAL A 197 -17.41 7.90 -8.26
N VAL A 198 -18.35 8.12 -7.34
CA VAL A 198 -19.54 8.95 -7.59
C VAL A 198 -19.20 10.42 -7.35
N ARG A 199 -19.27 11.22 -8.41
CA ARG A 199 -19.00 12.67 -8.36
C ARG A 199 -20.20 13.50 -7.92
N ALA A 200 -21.39 13.16 -8.40
CA ALA A 200 -22.65 13.80 -8.06
C ALA A 200 -23.82 12.88 -8.40
N VAL A 201 -24.97 13.09 -7.76
CA VAL A 201 -26.23 12.44 -8.12
C VAL A 201 -27.21 13.52 -8.57
N GLY A 202 -27.53 13.53 -9.86
CA GLY A 202 -28.51 14.47 -10.44
C GLY A 202 -29.94 13.94 -10.30
N GLY A 203 -30.88 14.83 -9.96
CA GLY A 203 -32.32 14.52 -10.03
C GLY A 203 -32.86 14.63 -11.46
N ALA A 204 -33.89 13.86 -11.79
CA ALA A 204 -34.55 13.89 -13.12
C ALA A 204 -35.15 15.25 -13.54
N GLY A 205 -35.04 16.29 -12.69
CA GLY A 205 -35.52 17.66 -12.92
C GLY A 205 -34.42 18.72 -13.13
N GLY A 206 -33.15 18.34 -13.36
CA GLY A 206 -32.10 19.29 -13.77
C GLY A 206 -31.44 20.10 -12.64
N GLY A 207 -31.61 19.69 -11.38
CA GLY A 207 -30.83 20.21 -10.26
C GLY A 207 -29.75 19.20 -9.87
N ASP A 208 -28.49 19.51 -10.15
CA ASP A 208 -27.36 18.78 -9.60
C ASP A 208 -27.20 19.15 -8.12
N SER A 209 -27.34 18.17 -7.23
CA SER A 209 -26.91 18.29 -5.84
C SER A 209 -25.56 17.58 -5.69
N LEU A 210 -24.53 18.36 -5.38
CA LEU A 210 -23.21 17.82 -5.02
C LEU A 210 -23.32 17.08 -3.67
N LEU A 211 -22.69 15.91 -3.57
CA LEU A 211 -22.60 15.10 -2.35
C LEU A 211 -21.41 15.53 -1.50
#